data_AF-X0XUQ8-F1
#
_entry.id   AF-X0XUQ8-F1
#
_cell.length_a   1.000
_cell.length_b   1.000
_cell.length_c   1.000
_cell.angle_alpha   90.00
_cell.angle_beta   90.00
_cell.angle_gamma   90.00
#
_symmetry.space_group_name_H-M   'P 1'
#
loop_
_entity.id
_entity.type
_entity.pdbx_description
1 polymer ?
#
loop_
_entity_poly.entity_id
_entity_poly.type
_entity_poly.pdbx_seq_one_letter_code
_entity_poly.pdbx_strand_id
1 'polypeptide(L)'
;RIALVGKYIELRDAYMSVREALRHAALAVGVKVEILWLQSTELEKGKGWKELESAHGVIVPGGFGSRGVEGKIAAARFARQEKVPYLGLCLGMQVMVIEFGRHILDSE
;
A
#
# COMPACT_ATOMS: atom_id res chain seq x y z
N ARG A 1 11.90 -1.67 5.70
CA ARG A 1 11.15 -2.17 4.52
C ARG A 1 9.77 -1.56 4.50
N ILE A 2 9.41 -0.84 3.44
CA ILE A 2 8.11 -0.17 3.26
C ILE A 2 7.45 -0.75 2.01
N ALA A 3 6.24 -1.29 2.14
CA ALA A 3 5.47 -1.78 1.01
C ALA A 3 4.77 -0.62 0.29
N LEU A 4 4.96 -0.51 -1.02
CA LEU A 4 4.21 0.40 -1.89
C LEU A 4 3.28 -0.43 -2.77
N VAL A 5 1.97 -0.38 -2.48
CA VAL A 5 0.95 -1.21 -3.12
C VAL A 5 0.29 -0.47 -4.26
N GLY A 6 0.88 -0.59 -5.45
CA GLY A 6 0.50 0.14 -6.65
C GLY A 6 -0.27 -0.70 -7.68
N LYS A 7 -0.87 -0.03 -8.67
CA LYS A 7 -1.47 -0.70 -9.85
C LYS A 7 -0.45 -0.91 -10.97
N TYR A 8 0.51 0.02 -11.11
CA TYR A 8 1.51 0.03 -12.18
C TYR A 8 2.92 0.02 -11.60
N ILE A 9 3.33 -1.08 -10.94
CA ILE A 9 4.67 -1.11 -10.33
C ILE A 9 5.79 -1.36 -11.35
N GLU A 10 5.45 -1.90 -12.52
CA GLU A 10 6.42 -2.15 -13.60
C GLU A 10 6.99 -0.83 -14.12
N LEU A 11 6.16 0.22 -14.15
CA LEU A 11 6.60 1.59 -14.37
C LEU A 11 6.80 2.29 -13.03
N ARG A 12 7.95 2.06 -12.39
CA ARG A 12 8.29 2.68 -11.09
C ARG A 12 8.18 4.20 -11.08
N ASP A 13 8.32 4.84 -12.24
CA ASP A 13 8.21 6.29 -12.37
C ASP A 13 6.79 6.82 -12.18
N ALA A 14 5.76 5.96 -12.33
CA ALA A 14 4.38 6.30 -11.95
C ALA A 14 4.25 6.70 -10.46
N TYR A 15 5.23 6.32 -9.63
CA TYR A 15 5.28 6.63 -8.21
C TYR A 15 6.57 7.39 -7.82
N MET A 16 7.22 8.07 -8.77
CA MET A 16 8.47 8.79 -8.55
C MET A 16 8.39 9.75 -7.36
N SER A 17 7.36 10.59 -7.29
CA SER A 17 7.22 11.58 -6.21
C SER A 17 7.07 10.92 -4.83
N VAL A 18 6.36 9.79 -4.74
CA VAL A 18 6.22 9.02 -3.49
C VAL A 18 7.57 8.39 -3.10
N ARG A 19 8.29 7.83 -4.08
CA ARG A 19 9.61 7.24 -3.90
C ARG A 19 10.63 8.26 -3.40
N GLU A 20 10.70 9.44 -4.01
CA GLU A 20 11.65 10.48 -3.60
C GLU A 20 11.29 11.08 -2.25
N ALA A 21 9.99 11.29 -1.95
CA ALA A 21 9.56 11.74 -0.63
C ALA A 21 10.02 10.77 0.48
N LEU A 22 9.89 9.46 0.27
CA LEU A 22 10.38 8.45 1.21
C LEU A 22 11.90 8.47 1.36
N ARG A 23 12.64 8.63 0.27
CA ARG A 23 14.10 8.73 0.31
C ARG A 23 14.56 9.94 1.10
N HIS A 24 13.94 11.11 0.89
CA HIS A 24 14.26 12.33 1.62
C HIS A 24 13.93 12.19 3.11
N ALA A 25 12.77 11.61 3.45
CA ALA A 25 12.40 11.34 4.84
C ALA A 25 13.38 10.37 5.52
N ALA A 26 13.77 9.30 4.82
CA ALA A 26 14.73 8.32 5.33
C ALA A 26 16.12 8.94 5.58
N LEU A 27 16.58 9.78 4.65
CA LEU A 27 17.83 10.53 4.81
C LEU A 27 17.79 11.47 6.02
N ALA A 28 16.67 12.20 6.20
CA ALA A 28 16.51 13.14 7.31
C ALA A 28 16.58 12.48 8.70
N VAL A 29 16.20 11.20 8.81
CA VAL A 29 16.26 10.42 10.06
C VAL A 29 17.44 9.44 10.09
N GLY A 30 18.36 9.49 9.12
CA GLY A 30 19.58 8.69 9.10
C GLY A 30 19.39 7.20 8.85
N VAL A 31 18.30 6.79 8.16
CA VAL A 31 18.01 5.37 7.85
C VAL A 31 17.98 5.11 6.35
N LYS A 32 18.21 3.85 5.96
CA LYS A 32 18.02 3.39 4.58
C LYS A 32 16.61 2.85 4.40
N VAL A 33 15.85 3.42 3.46
CA VAL A 33 14.54 2.88 3.07
C VAL A 33 14.69 1.84 1.96
N GLU A 34 14.12 0.66 2.19
CA GLU A 34 13.90 -0.37 1.17
C GLU A 34 12.42 -0.38 0.81
N ILE A 35 12.11 -0.11 -0.46
CA ILE A 35 10.73 -0.08 -0.97
C ILE A 35 10.42 -1.43 -1.61
N LEU A 36 9.44 -2.13 -1.04
CA LEU A 36 8.87 -3.35 -1.60
C LEU A 36 7.74 -2.96 -2.56
N TRP A 37 7.91 -3.25 -3.84
CA TRP A 37 6.95 -2.89 -4.88
C TRP A 37 5.94 -4.02 -5.05
N LEU A 38 4.67 -3.77 -4.72
CA LEU A 38 3.62 -4.79 -4.78
C LEU A 38 2.52 -4.41 -5.78
N GLN A 39 2.16 -5.36 -6.65
CA GLN A 39 1.04 -5.19 -7.56
C GLN A 39 -0.25 -5.50 -6.82
N SER A 40 -1.09 -4.48 -6.65
CA SER A 40 -2.43 -4.63 -6.11
C SER A 40 -3.25 -5.71 -6.82
N THR A 41 -3.15 -5.83 -8.15
CA THR A 41 -3.85 -6.88 -8.91
C THR A 41 -3.32 -8.29 -8.68
N GLU A 42 -2.07 -8.45 -8.23
CA GLU A 42 -1.55 -9.77 -7.86
C GLU A 42 -1.90 -10.14 -6.41
N LEU A 43 -2.05 -9.15 -5.52
CA LEU A 43 -2.60 -9.37 -4.17
C LEU A 43 -4.02 -9.93 -4.23
N GLU A 44 -4.85 -9.44 -5.16
CA GLU A 44 -6.19 -9.99 -5.44
C GLU A 44 -6.15 -11.48 -5.83
N LYS A 45 -5.03 -11.93 -6.41
CA LYS A 45 -4.81 -13.32 -6.83
C LYS A 45 -4.07 -14.16 -5.78
N GLY A 46 -3.91 -13.65 -4.56
CA GLY A 46 -3.20 -14.35 -3.50
C GLY A 46 -1.68 -14.38 -3.64
N LYS A 47 -1.08 -13.46 -4.42
CA LYS A 47 0.38 -13.37 -4.59
C LYS A 47 0.95 -12.09 -3.99
N GLY A 48 2.21 -12.11 -3.57
CA GLY A 48 2.88 -10.94 -2.97
C GLY A 48 2.63 -10.77 -1.47
N TRP A 49 1.89 -11.69 -0.84
CA TRP A 49 1.55 -11.63 0.58
C TRP A 49 2.77 -11.82 1.48
N LYS A 50 3.70 -12.71 1.14
CA LYS A 50 4.94 -12.92 1.93
C LYS A 50 5.78 -11.65 1.99
N GLU A 51 5.86 -10.92 0.88
CA GLU A 51 6.55 -9.65 0.80
C GLU A 51 5.83 -8.57 1.62
N LEU A 52 4.49 -8.52 1.55
CA LEU A 52 3.66 -7.60 2.35
C LEU A 52 3.81 -7.87 3.85
N GLU A 53 3.75 -9.13 4.29
CA GLU A 53 3.97 -9.58 5.67
C GLU A 53 5.34 -9.18 6.21
N SER A 54 6.34 -9.04 5.34
CA SER A 54 7.69 -8.62 5.72
C SER A 54 7.87 -7.10 5.86
N ALA A 55 6.84 -6.31 5.54
CA ALA A 55 6.88 -4.86 5.56
C ALA A 55 6.70 -4.30 6.98
N HIS A 56 7.39 -3.20 7.28
CA HIS A 56 7.26 -2.47 8.55
C HIS A 56 6.31 -1.26 8.43
N GLY A 57 5.73 -1.08 7.25
CA GLY A 57 4.84 0.03 6.91
C GLY A 57 4.29 -0.18 5.50
N VAL A 58 3.04 0.24 5.28
CA VAL A 58 2.31 0.09 4.03
C VAL A 58 1.94 1.47 3.50
N ILE A 59 2.22 1.71 2.23
CA ILE A 59 1.83 2.90 1.49
C ILE A 59 0.92 2.48 0.36
N VAL A 60 -0.29 2.99 0.36
CA VAL A 60 -1.21 2.85 -0.76
C VAL A 60 -1.32 4.20 -1.46
N PRO A 61 -0.69 4.34 -2.64
CA PRO A 61 -0.75 5.58 -3.40
C PRO A 61 -2.09 5.72 -4.14
N GLY A 62 -2.23 6.86 -4.81
CA GLY A 62 -3.28 7.10 -5.79
C GLY A 62 -3.38 6.01 -6.86
N GLY A 63 -4.51 5.98 -7.56
CA GLY A 63 -4.74 5.06 -8.67
C GLY A 63 -5.86 5.57 -9.56
N PHE A 64 -5.88 5.08 -10.80
CA PHE A 64 -6.87 5.46 -11.79
C PHE A 64 -7.66 4.22 -12.23
N GLY A 65 -8.98 4.38 -12.36
CA GLY A 65 -9.92 3.30 -12.70
C GLY A 65 -10.15 2.31 -11.54
N SER A 66 -11.02 1.32 -11.76
CA SER A 66 -11.46 0.35 -10.76
C SER A 66 -10.53 -0.85 -10.55
N ARG A 67 -9.68 -1.18 -11.53
CA ARG A 67 -8.80 -2.36 -11.47
C ARG A 67 -7.76 -2.23 -10.35
N GLY A 68 -7.63 -3.26 -9.52
CA GLY A 68 -6.66 -3.34 -8.42
C GLY A 68 -7.13 -2.66 -7.13
N VAL A 69 -8.38 -2.22 -7.03
CA VAL A 69 -8.89 -1.57 -5.82
C VAL A 69 -9.06 -2.57 -4.68
N GLU A 70 -9.57 -3.78 -4.96
CA GLU A 70 -9.78 -4.81 -3.93
C GLU A 70 -8.45 -5.29 -3.34
N GLY A 71 -7.39 -5.37 -4.15
CA GLY A 71 -6.05 -5.66 -3.64
C GLY A 71 -5.49 -4.58 -2.73
N LYS A 72 -5.84 -3.31 -2.97
CA LYS A 72 -5.50 -2.20 -2.07
C LYS A 72 -6.31 -2.25 -0.77
N ILE A 73 -7.59 -2.62 -0.85
CA ILE A 73 -8.46 -2.86 0.32
C ILE A 73 -7.89 -3.99 1.17
N ALA A 74 -7.49 -5.10 0.55
CA ALA A 74 -6.84 -6.22 1.23
C ALA A 74 -5.53 -5.80 1.94
N ALA A 75 -4.72 -4.94 1.31
CA ALA A 75 -3.52 -4.40 1.96
C ALA A 75 -3.83 -3.45 3.14
N ALA A 76 -4.91 -2.65 3.06
CA ALA A 76 -5.38 -1.83 4.17
C ALA A 76 -5.87 -2.69 5.34
N ARG A 77 -6.61 -3.77 5.05
CA ARG A 77 -7.09 -4.73 6.03
C ARG A 77 -5.93 -5.41 6.76
N PHE A 78 -4.94 -5.90 6.01
CA PHE A 78 -3.71 -6.45 6.56
C PHE A 78 -3.05 -5.46 7.53
N ALA A 79 -2.86 -4.21 7.10
CA ALA A 79 -2.20 -3.22 7.92
C ALA A 79 -2.97 -2.95 9.24
N ARG A 80 -4.31 -2.90 9.19
CA ARG A 80 -5.16 -2.73 10.37
C ARG A 80 -5.10 -3.94 11.32
N GLN A 81 -5.24 -5.16 10.79
CA GLN A 81 -5.28 -6.39 11.59
C GLN A 81 -3.92 -6.67 12.24
N GLU A 82 -2.84 -6.52 11.49
CA GLU A 82 -1.47 -6.77 11.94
C GLU A 82 -0.82 -5.54 12.62
N LYS A 83 -1.57 -4.45 12.77
CA LYS A 83 -1.11 -3.18 13.39
C LYS A 83 0.15 -2.62 12.72
N VAL A 84 0.27 -2.80 11.41
CA VAL A 84 1.36 -2.23 10.60
C VAL A 84 0.99 -0.80 10.22
N PRO A 85 1.89 0.19 10.40
CA PRO A 85 1.63 1.58 10.01
C PRO A 85 1.18 1.71 8.54
N TYR A 86 0.09 2.44 8.31
CA TYR A 86 -0.50 2.62 6.99
C TYR A 86 -0.52 4.11 6.60
N LEU A 87 -0.10 4.43 5.38
CA LEU A 87 -0.21 5.76 4.78
C LEU A 87 -0.98 5.68 3.45
N GLY A 88 -2.23 6.14 3.47
CA GLY A 88 -3.09 6.21 2.29
C GLY A 88 -3.01 7.59 1.62
N LEU A 89 -2.66 7.63 0.34
CA LEU A 89 -2.59 8.88 -0.43
C LEU A 89 -3.77 8.96 -1.39
N CYS A 90 -4.63 9.96 -1.23
CA CYS A 90 -5.82 10.19 -2.06
C CYS A 90 -6.72 8.93 -2.13
N LEU A 91 -6.68 8.16 -3.22
CA LEU A 91 -7.36 6.86 -3.32
C LEU A 91 -6.97 5.92 -2.17
N GLY A 92 -5.73 5.94 -1.70
CA GLY A 92 -5.33 5.11 -0.54
C GLY A 92 -6.11 5.45 0.74
N MET A 93 -6.42 6.73 0.96
CA MET A 93 -7.28 7.13 2.08
C MET A 93 -8.72 6.66 1.86
N GLN A 94 -9.24 6.76 0.64
CA GLN A 94 -10.59 6.28 0.29
C GLN A 94 -10.71 4.76 0.53
N VAL A 95 -9.70 4.00 0.11
CA VAL A 95 -9.60 2.55 0.32
C VAL A 95 -9.61 2.19 1.81
N MET A 96 -8.89 2.95 2.64
CA MET A 96 -8.91 2.77 4.10
C MET A 96 -10.30 2.98 4.70
N VAL A 97 -11.03 4.01 4.23
CA VAL A 97 -12.42 4.25 4.66
C VAL A 97 -13.34 3.11 4.21
N ILE A 98 -13.19 2.62 2.99
CA ILE A 98 -13.98 1.49 2.47
C ILE A 98 -13.72 0.23 3.29
N GLU A 99 -12.44 -0.12 3.53
CA GLU A 99 -12.07 -1.29 4.33
C GLU A 99 -12.65 -1.22 5.74
N PHE A 100 -12.48 -0.08 6.41
CA PHE A 100 -13.00 0.10 7.76
C PHE A 100 -14.53 0.05 7.79
N GLY A 101 -15.19 0.68 6.81
CA GLY A 101 -16.64 0.63 6.65
C GLY A 101 -17.17 -0.80 6.50
N ARG A 102 -16.56 -1.61 5.61
CA ARG A 102 -16.92 -3.02 5.44
C ARG A 102 -16.71 -3.82 6.73
N HIS A 103 -15.62 -3.56 7.44
CA HIS A 103 -15.32 -4.23 8.70
C HIS A 103 -16.35 -3.95 9.81
N ILE A 104 -16.70 -2.68 10.05
CA ILE A 104 -17.60 -2.32 11.15
C ILE A 104 -19.07 -2.63 10.85
N LEU A 105 -19.44 -2.68 9.56
CA LEU A 105 -20.80 -2.98 9.10
C LEU A 105 -21.02 -4.46 8.76
N ASP A 106 -19.99 -5.30 8.90
CA ASP A 106 -20.01 -6.73 8.53
C ASP A 106 -20.50 -6.96 7.08
N SER A 107 -20.00 -6.14 6.16
CA SER A 107 -20.41 -6.12 4.74
C SER A 107 -19.29 -6.59 3.80
N GLU A 108 -18.46 -7.50 4.31
CA GLU A 108 -17.32 -8.10 3.60
C GLU A 108 -17.75 -9.06 2.49
#